data_AF-A0A137SJ36-F1
#
_entry.id   AF-A0A137SJ36-F1
#
_cell.length_a   1.000
_cell.length_b   1.000
_cell.length_c   1.000
_cell.angle_alpha   90.00
_cell.angle_beta   90.00
_cell.angle_gamma   90.00
#
_symmetry.space_group_name_H-M   'P 1'
#
loop_
_entity.id
_entity.type
_entity.pdbx_description
1 polymer ?
#
loop_
_entity_poly.entity_id
_entity_poly.type
_entity_poly.pdbx_seq_one_letter_code
_entity_poly.pdbx_strand_id
1 'polypeptide(L)'
;MIFDQYVGFLDEFSVNVEVFTTSGTAVGSGNLSVKKNQAPQVNIDLNTDISKYAKQKVFICKSEKYQYQLLECEVFDNAIFPSVFIRGKEKRAKFKKVYLLLQGLSQWMDSNGSFELTDSEIIRKRDTRTFDAEVNLGGKKISLSNEHWCDTKHVKDNNYQLNQYSLLRIESKNSSWSITELIAIISDIRTFFTLLLGHSIGVEYVLDTTTKNTKQSIYFVNATRDTSEDILPRKCFVPSSFLFKENKWQELLQGYFSSNNEKYKNIWARISGMLSYEGFWEYRILAYVSLVDRYVSIFAKNEEKSLSLGLFKKYRRVARTSLEKVKSECSLGAEDKEKFNAVIDSMCIQVNQNIQNTSIPSFNKKFDLKVSRTNPNIIEVLGFKDDDFRHLKQLRNTVAHGDEPKIQNEGNITYEVTVTNKIVLLLRYWAFIDMGFTHSEFIGFLGNWMYPITQQAQINRVSLDIASGKYLFLKTNKTNFLKAKKHNFKCLILNYVKSSDTFRVNDKATEHVGAWLFNRDKTTRSVEEELMAFVDTTKVKNVAYLGISYLKYKDELLNLSSGACILNCPEYISSHGQVKDRLRVFDDLNYTWLPSEFEKRIGLA
;
A
#
# COMPACT_ATOMS: atom_id res chain seq x y z
N MET A 1 -16.19 21.87 19.53
CA MET A 1 -15.84 20.56 18.95
C MET A 1 -14.92 19.82 19.89
N ILE A 2 -14.92 18.48 19.82
CA ILE A 2 -14.13 17.61 20.72
C ILE A 2 -12.63 18.01 20.78
N PHE A 3 -12.08 18.48 19.65
CA PHE A 3 -10.66 18.76 19.51
C PHE A 3 -10.22 20.22 19.76
N ASP A 4 -11.13 21.19 19.88
CA ASP A 4 -10.79 22.63 19.98
C ASP A 4 -9.90 23.01 21.18
N GLN A 5 -9.87 22.16 22.21
CA GLN A 5 -9.07 22.34 23.42
C GLN A 5 -7.66 21.73 23.33
N TYR A 6 -7.34 21.02 22.25
CA TYR A 6 -6.06 20.35 22.02
C TYR A 6 -5.24 21.09 20.96
N VAL A 7 -4.01 20.66 20.76
CA VAL A 7 -3.19 21.07 19.61
C VAL A 7 -3.11 19.89 18.65
N GLY A 8 -3.56 20.13 17.42
CA GLY A 8 -3.37 19.26 16.27
C GLY A 8 -2.09 19.59 15.50
N PHE A 9 -1.69 18.67 14.65
CA PHE A 9 -0.50 18.78 13.81
C PHE A 9 -0.70 19.65 12.56
N LEU A 10 -1.96 19.97 12.24
CA LEU A 10 -2.37 20.87 11.16
C LEU A 10 -2.73 22.27 11.67
N ASP A 11 -2.70 22.49 12.99
CA ASP A 11 -3.06 23.77 13.58
C ASP A 11 -1.90 24.76 13.44
N GLU A 12 -2.23 25.98 13.01
CA GLU A 12 -1.34 27.13 13.16
C GLU A 12 -1.83 27.99 14.32
N PHE A 13 -0.94 28.34 15.24
CA PHE A 13 -1.27 29.24 16.33
C PHE A 13 -0.06 29.99 16.86
N SER A 14 -0.35 31.08 17.54
CA SER A 14 0.62 31.91 18.24
C SER A 14 -0.01 32.35 19.56
N VAL A 15 0.71 32.16 20.66
CA VAL A 15 0.21 32.45 22.01
C VAL A 15 1.32 33.03 22.87
N ASN A 16 0.99 34.09 23.60
CA ASN A 16 1.92 34.68 24.57
C ASN A 16 2.05 33.76 25.79
N VAL A 17 3.28 33.57 26.23
CA VAL A 17 3.63 32.66 27.32
C VAL A 17 4.68 33.26 28.23
N GLU A 18 4.54 32.97 29.52
CA GLU A 18 5.62 33.09 30.49
C GLU A 18 6.41 31.78 30.53
N VAL A 19 7.73 31.87 30.48
CA VAL A 19 8.64 30.72 30.36
C VAL A 19 9.39 30.49 31.66
N PHE A 20 9.43 29.25 32.11
CA PHE A 20 10.08 28.81 33.34
C PHE A 20 10.96 27.58 33.06
N THR A 21 12.03 27.45 33.84
CA THR A 21 12.78 26.18 33.93
C THR A 21 11.99 25.14 34.71
N THR A 22 12.44 23.89 34.71
CA THR A 22 11.83 22.82 35.51
C THR A 22 11.94 23.02 37.02
N SER A 23 12.87 23.86 37.49
CA SER A 23 13.02 24.25 38.90
C SER A 23 12.09 25.41 39.28
N GLY A 24 11.32 25.96 38.33
CA GLY A 24 10.43 27.11 38.55
C GLY A 24 11.13 28.47 38.40
N THR A 25 12.39 28.50 37.97
CA THR A 25 13.10 29.76 37.71
C THR A 25 12.50 30.43 36.49
N ALA A 26 12.11 31.71 36.62
CA ALA A 26 11.61 32.49 35.50
C ALA A 26 12.72 32.70 34.46
N VAL A 27 12.41 32.37 33.21
CA VAL A 27 13.29 32.58 32.06
C VAL A 27 12.99 33.93 31.44
N GLY A 28 11.71 34.22 31.17
CA GLY A 28 11.22 35.46 30.56
C GLY A 28 9.83 35.30 29.97
N SER A 29 9.36 36.33 29.27
CA SER A 29 8.12 36.29 28.48
C SER A 29 8.43 36.12 27.00
N GLY A 30 7.51 35.52 26.26
CA GLY A 30 7.68 35.29 24.83
C GLY A 30 6.41 34.82 24.13
N ASN A 31 6.57 34.43 22.87
CA ASN A 31 5.49 33.93 22.02
C ASN A 31 5.78 32.50 21.56
N LEU A 32 4.98 31.54 22.01
CA LEU A 32 4.99 30.18 21.48
C LEU A 32 4.21 30.17 20.17
N SER A 33 4.87 29.76 19.09
CA SER A 33 4.26 29.67 17.77
C SER A 33 4.47 28.32 17.10
N VAL A 34 3.43 27.86 16.43
CA VAL A 34 3.44 26.71 15.52
C VAL A 34 2.91 27.21 14.19
N LYS A 35 3.71 27.03 13.14
CA LYS A 35 3.42 27.49 11.78
C LYS A 35 3.77 26.38 10.79
N LYS A 36 3.10 26.38 9.65
CA LYS A 36 3.43 25.46 8.55
C LYS A 36 4.86 25.64 8.08
N ASN A 37 5.53 24.52 7.82
CA ASN A 37 6.92 24.45 7.34
C ASN A 37 7.97 25.14 8.24
N GLN A 38 7.64 25.39 9.52
CA GLN A 38 8.57 25.93 10.50
C GLN A 38 8.61 25.03 11.73
N ALA A 39 9.79 24.90 12.33
CA ALA A 39 9.89 24.23 13.61
C ALA A 39 9.09 25.02 14.67
N PRO A 40 8.39 24.34 15.59
CA PRO A 40 7.74 25.02 16.70
C PRO A 40 8.82 25.76 17.50
N GLN A 41 8.52 26.98 17.93
CA GLN A 41 9.48 27.81 18.66
C GLN A 41 8.80 28.73 19.65
N VAL A 42 9.52 29.06 20.72
CA VAL A 42 9.20 30.18 21.60
C VAL A 42 10.19 31.29 21.35
N ASN A 43 9.71 32.40 20.79
CA ASN A 43 10.50 33.61 20.64
C ASN A 43 10.41 34.41 21.94
N ILE A 44 11.53 34.59 22.62
CA ILE A 44 11.64 35.33 23.88
C ILE A 44 11.86 36.82 23.58
N ASP A 45 11.34 37.69 24.45
CA ASP A 45 11.53 39.13 24.34
C ASP A 45 13.02 39.50 24.28
N LEU A 46 13.38 40.39 23.34
CA LEU A 46 14.77 40.74 23.00
C LEU A 46 15.64 41.22 24.17
N ASN A 47 15.02 41.68 25.27
CA ASN A 47 15.71 42.16 26.46
C ASN A 47 16.14 41.05 27.42
N THR A 48 15.82 39.78 27.12
CA THR A 48 16.11 38.64 27.98
C THR A 48 17.26 37.80 27.42
N ASP A 49 18.40 37.77 28.12
CA ASP A 49 19.49 36.86 27.76
C ASP A 49 19.17 35.42 28.21
N ILE A 50 18.80 34.57 27.23
CA ILE A 50 18.49 33.17 27.43
C ILE A 50 19.67 32.23 27.15
N SER A 51 20.83 32.74 26.72
CA SER A 51 22.01 31.94 26.39
C SER A 51 22.51 31.12 27.58
N LYS A 52 22.33 31.64 28.81
CA LYS A 52 22.61 30.93 30.07
C LYS A 52 21.82 29.63 30.26
N TYR A 53 20.72 29.46 29.53
CA TYR A 53 19.90 28.25 29.56
C TYR A 53 20.18 27.28 28.40
N ALA A 54 21.28 27.45 27.64
CA ALA A 54 21.61 26.60 26.49
C ALA A 54 21.70 25.08 26.81
N LYS A 55 22.04 24.72 28.05
CA LYS A 55 22.09 23.32 28.51
C LYS A 55 20.73 22.77 28.97
N GLN A 56 19.72 23.64 29.16
CA GLN A 56 18.41 23.25 29.64
C GLN A 56 17.62 22.57 28.52
N LYS A 57 17.16 21.34 28.76
CA LYS A 57 16.41 20.55 27.76
C LYS A 57 14.91 20.54 27.96
N VAL A 58 14.41 21.10 29.06
CA VAL A 58 12.99 21.11 29.40
C VAL A 58 12.58 22.47 29.94
N PHE A 59 11.52 23.03 29.38
CA PHE A 59 10.92 24.29 29.82
C PHE A 59 9.43 24.12 30.08
N ILE A 60 8.87 25.00 30.90
CA ILE A 60 7.43 25.09 31.18
C ILE A 60 6.98 26.46 30.71
N CYS A 61 5.98 26.51 29.83
CA CYS A 61 5.38 27.74 29.35
C CYS A 61 3.95 27.84 29.89
N LYS A 62 3.55 29.02 30.36
CA LYS A 62 2.19 29.28 30.85
C LYS A 62 1.57 30.41 30.04
N SER A 63 0.40 30.14 29.46
CA SER A 63 -0.50 31.17 28.93
C SER A 63 -1.69 31.36 29.87
N GLU A 64 -2.56 32.32 29.58
CA GLU A 64 -3.79 32.55 30.35
C GLU A 64 -4.68 31.31 30.46
N LYS A 65 -4.71 30.48 29.40
CA LYS A 65 -5.63 29.33 29.30
C LYS A 65 -4.94 27.99 29.51
N TYR A 66 -3.67 27.86 29.14
CA TYR A 66 -3.00 26.58 29.04
C TYR A 66 -1.58 26.61 29.58
N GLN A 67 -1.11 25.44 30.02
CA GLN A 67 0.29 25.20 30.31
C GLN A 67 0.85 24.27 29.23
N TYR A 68 2.09 24.54 28.83
CA TYR A 68 2.85 23.77 27.86
C TYR A 68 4.13 23.28 28.51
N GLN A 69 4.45 22.01 28.30
CA GLN A 69 5.72 21.42 28.68
C GLN A 69 6.55 21.21 27.42
N LEU A 70 7.66 21.92 27.30
CA LEU A 70 8.60 21.82 26.18
C LEU A 70 9.68 20.80 26.52
N LEU A 71 9.97 19.87 25.62
CA LEU A 71 10.92 18.79 25.81
C LEU A 71 11.98 18.79 24.71
N GLU A 72 13.17 18.28 25.05
CA GLU A 72 14.31 18.14 24.14
C GLU A 72 14.61 19.46 23.41
N CYS A 73 14.64 20.55 24.17
CA CYS A 73 14.79 21.89 23.63
C CYS A 73 16.23 22.20 23.19
N GLU A 74 16.33 23.00 22.14
CA GLU A 74 17.54 23.70 21.74
C GLU A 74 17.32 25.20 21.91
N VAL A 75 18.27 25.87 22.56
CA VAL A 75 18.23 27.32 22.72
C VAL A 75 19.24 27.90 21.74
N PHE A 76 18.76 28.77 20.87
CA PHE A 76 19.58 29.45 19.88
C PHE A 76 19.10 30.88 19.73
N ASP A 77 20.03 31.83 19.80
CA ASP A 77 19.75 33.26 19.91
C ASP A 77 18.69 33.56 21.00
N ASN A 78 17.60 34.23 20.64
CA ASN A 78 16.48 34.56 21.52
C ASN A 78 15.28 33.61 21.34
N ALA A 79 15.51 32.39 20.85
CA ALA A 79 14.48 31.39 20.64
C ALA A 79 14.76 30.06 21.33
N ILE A 80 13.69 29.40 21.75
CA ILE A 80 13.68 28.03 22.27
C ILE A 80 12.95 27.15 21.27
N PHE A 81 13.65 26.16 20.71
CA PHE A 81 13.15 25.21 19.73
C PHE A 81 12.87 23.86 20.40
N PRO A 82 11.62 23.56 20.82
CA PRO A 82 11.25 22.23 21.29
C PRO A 82 11.20 21.19 20.17
N SER A 83 11.76 20.01 20.40
CA SER A 83 11.50 18.85 19.54
C SER A 83 10.09 18.28 19.79
N VAL A 84 9.59 18.42 21.01
CA VAL A 84 8.26 17.99 21.45
C VAL A 84 7.68 19.01 22.41
N PHE A 85 6.37 19.26 22.34
CA PHE A 85 5.65 19.93 23.42
C PHE A 85 4.33 19.26 23.77
N ILE A 86 3.95 19.36 25.04
CA ILE A 86 2.72 18.81 25.59
C ILE A 86 1.87 19.95 26.10
N ARG A 87 0.63 20.08 25.62
CA ARG A 87 -0.35 21.04 26.17
C ARG A 87 -1.23 20.32 27.20
N GLY A 88 -1.12 20.77 28.45
CA GLY A 88 -1.80 20.15 29.59
C GLY A 88 -1.30 20.71 30.92
N LYS A 89 -2.11 20.55 31.98
CA LYS A 89 -1.80 21.08 33.33
C LYS A 89 -0.82 20.20 34.12
N GLU A 90 -0.70 18.91 33.79
CA GLU A 90 0.16 17.99 34.54
C GLU A 90 1.48 17.76 33.81
N LYS A 91 2.58 17.76 34.56
CA LYS A 91 3.90 17.38 34.06
C LYS A 91 3.94 15.88 33.80
N ARG A 92 4.32 15.46 32.59
CA ARG A 92 4.45 14.03 32.25
C ARG A 92 5.82 13.67 31.71
N ALA A 93 6.25 12.48 32.12
CA ALA A 93 7.47 11.83 31.65
C ALA A 93 7.23 10.38 31.22
N LYS A 94 6.04 9.83 31.47
CA LYS A 94 5.68 8.43 31.23
C LYS A 94 4.26 8.34 30.68
N PHE A 95 4.09 7.54 29.64
CA PHE A 95 2.82 7.37 28.92
C PHE A 95 2.39 5.91 28.99
N LYS A 96 1.10 5.65 29.19
CA LYS A 96 0.55 4.28 29.13
C LYS A 96 -0.60 4.14 28.15
N LYS A 97 -1.36 5.21 27.92
CA LYS A 97 -2.53 5.18 27.05
C LYS A 97 -2.62 6.45 26.22
N VAL A 98 -2.60 6.31 24.91
CA VAL A 98 -2.77 7.43 23.97
C VAL A 98 -3.84 7.12 22.94
N TYR A 99 -4.50 8.16 22.45
CA TYR A 99 -5.31 8.11 21.24
C TYR A 99 -4.59 8.83 20.11
N LEU A 100 -4.66 8.24 18.92
CA LEU A 100 -4.04 8.72 17.72
C LEU A 100 -5.11 8.91 16.65
N LEU A 101 -5.19 10.12 16.09
CA LEU A 101 -5.95 10.39 14.87
C LEU A 101 -4.97 10.51 13.71
N LEU A 102 -5.16 9.67 12.68
CA LEU A 102 -4.37 9.67 11.46
C LEU A 102 -5.22 10.18 10.30
N GLN A 103 -4.59 10.93 9.40
CA GLN A 103 -5.24 11.48 8.22
C GLN A 103 -5.84 10.37 7.35
N GLY A 104 -7.09 10.56 6.91
CA GLY A 104 -7.79 9.64 6.01
C GLY A 104 -8.24 8.32 6.65
N LEU A 105 -7.86 8.05 7.90
CA LEU A 105 -8.13 6.77 8.54
C LEU A 105 -9.62 6.59 8.83
N SER A 106 -10.28 7.65 9.31
CA SER A 106 -11.73 7.65 9.55
C SER A 106 -12.51 7.36 8.28
N GLN A 107 -12.21 8.07 7.18
CA GLN A 107 -12.83 7.86 5.88
C GLN A 107 -12.65 6.41 5.42
N TRP A 108 -11.44 5.88 5.57
CA TRP A 108 -11.12 4.52 5.17
C TRP A 108 -11.79 3.45 6.02
N MET A 109 -11.83 3.59 7.36
CA MET A 109 -12.47 2.64 8.27
C MET A 109 -14.00 2.67 8.15
N ASP A 110 -14.58 3.87 8.05
CA ASP A 110 -16.03 4.11 8.09
C ASP A 110 -16.66 4.15 6.69
N SER A 111 -16.02 3.54 5.70
CA SER A 111 -16.37 3.63 4.27
C SER A 111 -17.76 3.06 3.90
N ASN A 112 -18.41 2.35 4.82
CA ASN A 112 -19.69 1.66 4.58
C ASN A 112 -20.87 2.31 5.31
N GLY A 113 -20.66 3.44 6.00
CA GLY A 113 -21.75 4.14 6.67
C GLY A 113 -22.77 4.68 5.66
N SER A 114 -24.04 4.29 5.81
CA SER A 114 -25.16 4.84 5.03
C SER A 114 -25.97 5.83 5.85
N PHE A 115 -26.60 6.77 5.15
CA PHE A 115 -27.68 7.58 5.71
C PHE A 115 -29.01 6.96 5.24
N GLU A 116 -29.93 6.78 6.16
CA GLU A 116 -31.33 6.44 5.93
C GLU A 116 -32.14 7.73 6.11
N LEU A 117 -32.89 8.12 5.09
CA LEU A 117 -33.82 9.25 5.16
C LEU A 117 -35.21 8.67 5.45
N THR A 118 -35.83 9.11 6.54
CA THR A 118 -37.25 8.88 6.82
C THR A 118 -38.05 10.15 6.53
N ASP A 119 -39.38 10.08 6.59
CA ASP A 119 -40.26 11.23 6.34
C ASP A 119 -40.02 12.40 7.31
N SER A 120 -39.40 12.13 8.47
CA SER A 120 -39.17 13.11 9.54
C SER A 120 -37.71 13.29 9.95
N GLU A 121 -36.81 12.35 9.63
CA GLU A 121 -35.45 12.31 10.18
C GLU A 121 -34.40 11.82 9.19
N ILE A 122 -33.16 12.29 9.37
CA ILE A 122 -31.98 11.69 8.75
C ILE A 122 -31.29 10.81 9.80
N ILE A 123 -31.34 9.50 9.59
CA ILE A 123 -30.75 8.51 10.50
C ILE A 123 -29.45 8.02 9.88
N ARG A 124 -28.34 8.14 10.61
CA ARG A 124 -27.09 7.45 10.26
C ARG A 124 -26.81 6.38 11.28
N LYS A 125 -26.81 5.11 10.85
CA LYS A 125 -26.32 4.01 11.68
C LYS A 125 -24.80 4.19 11.84
N ARG A 126 -24.37 4.32 13.09
CA ARG A 126 -22.95 4.41 13.42
C ARG A 126 -22.27 3.10 13.06
N ASP A 127 -21.11 3.17 12.43
CA ASP A 127 -20.29 1.99 12.27
C ASP A 127 -19.86 1.47 13.65
N THR A 128 -20.03 0.17 13.89
CA THR A 128 -19.69 -0.48 15.16
C THR A 128 -18.49 -1.41 15.00
N ARG A 129 -17.92 -1.50 13.78
CA ARG A 129 -16.76 -2.35 13.52
C ARG A 129 -15.58 -1.84 14.32
N THR A 130 -15.12 -2.69 15.22
CA THR A 130 -13.96 -2.44 16.06
C THR A 130 -12.99 -3.60 15.95
N PHE A 131 -11.73 -3.34 16.20
CA PHE A 131 -10.70 -4.33 16.40
C PHE A 131 -9.95 -4.02 17.68
N ASP A 132 -9.41 -5.05 18.31
CA ASP A 132 -8.46 -4.96 19.41
C ASP A 132 -7.40 -6.02 19.14
N ALA A 133 -6.14 -5.59 19.14
CA ALA A 133 -5.03 -6.44 18.82
C ALA A 133 -3.87 -6.25 19.80
N GLU A 134 -3.25 -7.35 20.21
CA GLU A 134 -2.11 -7.33 21.12
C GLU A 134 -0.80 -7.74 20.43
N VAL A 135 0.24 -6.93 20.60
CA VAL A 135 1.58 -7.14 20.05
C VAL A 135 2.68 -6.98 21.09
N ASN A 136 3.81 -7.66 20.86
CA ASN A 136 5.01 -7.52 21.68
C ASN A 136 6.02 -6.63 20.94
N LEU A 137 6.43 -5.53 21.56
CA LEU A 137 7.42 -4.60 21.02
C LEU A 137 8.55 -4.42 22.04
N GLY A 138 9.74 -4.94 21.73
CA GLY A 138 10.90 -4.84 22.63
C GLY A 138 10.64 -5.41 24.04
N GLY A 139 9.87 -6.50 24.14
CA GLY A 139 9.47 -7.11 25.41
C GLY A 139 8.28 -6.43 26.13
N LYS A 140 7.76 -5.32 25.59
CA LYS A 140 6.56 -4.64 26.11
C LYS A 140 5.31 -5.15 25.39
N LYS A 141 4.25 -5.43 26.16
CA LYS A 141 2.93 -5.79 25.62
C LYS A 141 2.13 -4.51 25.34
N ILE A 142 1.70 -4.36 24.10
CA ILE A 142 0.94 -3.21 23.61
C ILE A 142 -0.38 -3.73 23.04
N SER A 143 -1.49 -3.10 23.39
CA SER A 143 -2.79 -3.25 22.72
C SER A 143 -2.99 -2.07 21.78
N LEU A 144 -3.42 -2.37 20.56
CA LEU A 144 -3.85 -1.42 19.54
C LEU A 144 -5.29 -1.74 19.16
N SER A 145 -6.18 -0.78 19.34
CA SER A 145 -7.59 -0.91 19.00
C SER A 145 -8.09 0.34 18.28
N ASN A 146 -9.31 0.32 17.72
CA ASN A 146 -10.00 1.53 17.28
C ASN A 146 -11.21 1.87 18.17
N GLU A 147 -11.50 3.16 18.29
CA GLU A 147 -12.68 3.70 18.96
C GLU A 147 -13.34 4.76 18.09
N HIS A 148 -14.67 4.71 18.02
CA HIS A 148 -15.49 5.62 17.23
C HIS A 148 -15.93 6.82 18.05
N TRP A 149 -15.59 8.02 17.61
CA TRP A 149 -15.98 9.29 18.24
C TRP A 149 -16.88 10.08 17.28
N CYS A 150 -17.83 10.82 17.84
CA CYS A 150 -18.84 11.54 17.08
C CYS A 150 -19.17 12.84 17.82
N ASP A 151 -19.21 13.94 17.10
CA ASP A 151 -19.61 15.25 17.58
C ASP A 151 -20.70 15.81 16.66
N THR A 152 -21.75 16.37 17.24
CA THR A 152 -22.84 16.98 16.49
C THR A 152 -22.94 18.44 16.89
N LYS A 153 -22.88 19.34 15.92
CA LYS A 153 -23.00 20.77 16.11
C LYS A 153 -24.22 21.29 15.35
N HIS A 154 -25.13 21.94 16.05
CA HIS A 154 -26.17 22.74 15.41
C HIS A 154 -25.52 24.00 14.80
N VAL A 155 -25.64 24.18 13.49
CA VAL A 155 -24.99 25.30 12.78
C VAL A 155 -25.98 26.46 12.61
N LYS A 156 -27.15 26.20 12.01
CA LYS A 156 -28.27 27.14 11.77
C LYS A 156 -29.54 26.34 11.41
N ASP A 157 -30.74 26.76 11.81
CA ASP A 157 -32.02 26.11 11.48
C ASP A 157 -31.92 24.56 11.37
N ASN A 158 -32.59 23.93 10.40
CA ASN A 158 -32.52 22.49 10.15
C ASN A 158 -31.13 21.97 9.67
N ASN A 159 -30.02 22.71 9.89
CA ASN A 159 -28.66 22.30 9.54
C ASN A 159 -27.85 21.88 10.76
N TYR A 160 -27.46 20.61 10.75
CA TYR A 160 -26.55 20.00 11.72
C TYR A 160 -25.26 19.59 11.02
N GLN A 161 -24.12 19.88 11.65
CA GLN A 161 -22.83 19.35 11.26
C GLN A 161 -22.51 18.14 12.12
N LEU A 162 -22.18 17.02 11.48
CA LEU A 162 -21.78 15.78 12.12
C LEU A 162 -20.29 15.53 11.82
N ASN A 163 -19.46 15.47 12.85
CA ASN A 163 -18.05 15.12 12.73
C ASN A 163 -17.82 13.72 13.31
N GLN A 164 -17.32 12.79 12.51
CA GLN A 164 -17.04 11.42 12.91
C GLN A 164 -15.56 11.10 12.78
N TYR A 165 -15.05 10.37 13.76
CA TYR A 165 -13.64 10.05 13.85
C TYR A 165 -13.47 8.58 14.27
N SER A 166 -12.59 7.87 13.56
CA SER A 166 -12.05 6.58 14.01
C SER A 166 -10.66 6.85 14.61
N LEU A 167 -10.57 6.84 15.94
CA LEU A 167 -9.29 7.01 16.64
C LEU A 167 -8.66 5.66 16.92
N LEU A 168 -7.35 5.59 16.78
CA LEU A 168 -6.57 4.45 17.25
C LEU A 168 -6.25 4.64 18.73
N ARG A 169 -6.56 3.66 19.56
CA ARG A 169 -6.15 3.61 20.96
C ARG A 169 -4.93 2.70 21.09
N ILE A 170 -3.88 3.22 21.72
CA ILE A 170 -2.64 2.50 21.98
C ILE A 170 -2.46 2.43 23.49
N GLU A 171 -2.32 1.22 24.05
CA GLU A 171 -2.21 1.00 25.49
C GLU A 171 -1.10 0.02 25.86
N SER A 172 -0.20 0.40 26.77
CA SER A 172 0.77 -0.52 27.36
C SER A 172 0.12 -1.32 28.48
N LYS A 173 0.22 -2.65 28.41
CA LYS A 173 -0.36 -3.54 29.43
C LYS A 173 0.59 -3.77 30.62
N ASN A 174 1.90 -3.76 30.39
CA ASN A 174 2.89 -4.17 31.38
C ASN A 174 3.94 -3.09 31.71
N SER A 175 3.91 -1.93 31.06
CA SER A 175 4.94 -0.89 31.27
C SER A 175 4.41 0.52 30.99
N SER A 176 5.32 1.49 30.92
CA SER A 176 5.06 2.84 30.41
C SER A 176 6.13 3.19 29.38
N TRP A 177 5.82 4.12 28.49
CA TRP A 177 6.73 4.62 27.47
C TRP A 177 7.36 5.94 27.89
N SER A 178 8.62 6.15 27.52
CA SER A 178 9.19 7.49 27.38
C SER A 178 8.58 8.21 26.17
N ILE A 179 8.82 9.51 26.04
CA ILE A 179 8.35 10.27 24.87
C ILE A 179 8.97 9.76 23.56
N THR A 180 10.27 9.44 23.56
CA THR A 180 11.00 8.92 22.41
C THR A 180 10.46 7.55 21.98
N GLU A 181 10.16 6.68 22.94
CA GLU A 181 9.55 5.37 22.67
C GLU A 181 8.14 5.53 22.09
N LEU A 182 7.34 6.46 22.63
CA LEU A 182 5.99 6.74 22.14
C LEU A 182 6.01 7.25 20.69
N ILE A 183 6.91 8.18 20.36
CA ILE A 183 7.07 8.71 19.00
C ILE A 183 7.48 7.60 18.03
N ALA A 184 8.39 6.72 18.43
CA ALA A 184 8.78 5.57 17.62
C ALA A 184 7.58 4.63 17.35
N ILE A 185 6.79 4.31 18.37
CA ILE A 185 5.58 3.48 18.23
C ILE A 185 4.56 4.14 17.29
N ILE A 186 4.32 5.45 17.43
CA ILE A 186 3.40 6.19 16.56
C ILE A 186 3.91 6.17 15.11
N SER A 187 5.21 6.34 14.88
CA SER A 187 5.81 6.27 13.55
C SER A 187 5.64 4.89 12.91
N ASP A 188 5.80 3.82 13.69
CA ASP A 188 5.60 2.45 13.24
C ASP A 188 4.13 2.17 12.89
N ILE A 189 3.21 2.58 13.75
CA ILE A 189 1.77 2.46 13.50
C ILE A 189 1.38 3.23 12.24
N ARG A 190 1.87 4.47 12.10
CA ARG A 190 1.67 5.25 10.87
C ARG A 190 2.21 4.52 9.65
N THR A 191 3.41 3.95 9.73
CA THR A 191 4.01 3.17 8.63
C THR A 191 3.13 1.97 8.26
N PHE A 192 2.66 1.22 9.25
CA PHE A 192 1.76 0.09 9.04
C PHE A 192 0.50 0.52 8.27
N PHE A 193 -0.20 1.57 8.72
CA PHE A 193 -1.39 2.06 8.03
C PHE A 193 -1.08 2.64 6.65
N THR A 194 0.01 3.40 6.48
CA THR A 194 0.46 3.88 5.15
C THR A 194 0.65 2.74 4.16
N LEU A 195 1.24 1.61 4.59
CA LEU A 195 1.41 0.43 3.72
C LEU A 195 0.08 -0.19 3.30
N LEU A 196 -0.90 -0.25 4.22
CA LEU A 196 -2.25 -0.77 3.94
C LEU A 196 -3.04 0.15 3.01
N LEU A 197 -3.07 1.45 3.30
CA LEU A 197 -3.81 2.43 2.50
C LEU A 197 -3.12 2.64 1.14
N GLY A 198 -1.79 2.52 1.08
CA GLY A 198 -1.01 2.81 -0.10
C GLY A 198 -0.86 4.29 -0.41
N HIS A 199 -1.15 5.15 0.57
CA HIS A 199 -1.02 6.61 0.53
C HIS A 199 -0.29 7.07 1.77
N SER A 200 0.54 8.11 1.64
CA SER A 200 1.12 8.74 2.83
C SER A 200 0.02 9.38 3.69
N ILE A 201 0.06 9.08 4.99
CA ILE A 201 -0.83 9.65 6.01
C ILE A 201 -0.01 10.39 7.06
N GLY A 202 -0.48 11.57 7.45
CA GLY A 202 0.04 12.32 8.59
C GLY A 202 -0.64 11.94 9.90
N VAL A 203 -0.06 12.44 10.99
CA VAL A 203 -0.71 12.45 12.31
C VAL A 203 -1.52 13.74 12.40
N GLU A 204 -2.77 13.68 12.84
CA GLU A 204 -3.59 14.87 13.10
C GLU A 204 -3.57 15.22 14.59
N TYR A 205 -3.77 14.23 15.46
CA TYR A 205 -3.79 14.42 16.91
C TYR A 205 -3.15 13.25 17.64
N VAL A 206 -2.45 13.56 18.73
CA VAL A 206 -2.00 12.60 19.73
C VAL A 206 -2.51 13.05 21.09
N LEU A 207 -3.42 12.28 21.69
CA LEU A 207 -4.05 12.60 22.96
C LEU A 207 -3.62 11.60 24.03
N ASP A 208 -2.89 12.05 25.03
CA ASP A 208 -2.57 11.26 26.21
C ASP A 208 -3.76 11.19 27.17
N THR A 209 -4.15 9.98 27.53
CA THR A 209 -5.26 9.65 28.45
C THR A 209 -4.82 8.70 29.57
N THR A 210 -3.52 8.68 29.87
CA THR A 210 -2.95 7.78 30.89
C THR A 210 -3.63 7.92 32.27
N THR A 211 -4.12 9.11 32.61
CA THR A 211 -4.97 9.34 33.79
C THR A 211 -6.43 9.53 33.40
N LYS A 212 -7.36 8.97 34.16
CA LYS A 212 -8.80 8.99 33.85
C LYS A 212 -9.41 10.40 33.71
N ASN A 213 -8.85 11.43 34.37
CA ASN A 213 -9.48 12.75 34.47
C ASN A 213 -8.81 13.87 33.67
N THR A 214 -7.65 13.63 33.05
CA THR A 214 -6.96 14.67 32.28
C THR A 214 -6.52 14.13 30.91
N LYS A 215 -6.94 14.85 29.86
CA LYS A 215 -6.51 14.65 28.47
C LYS A 215 -5.49 15.72 28.14
N GLN A 216 -4.39 15.32 27.50
CA GLN A 216 -3.33 16.24 27.08
C GLN A 216 -2.98 15.99 25.62
N SER A 217 -2.72 17.04 24.84
CA SER A 217 -2.23 16.87 23.48
C SER A 217 -0.72 16.89 23.43
N ILE A 218 -0.15 15.94 22.70
CA ILE A 218 1.28 15.83 22.42
C ILE A 218 1.51 16.27 20.98
N TYR A 219 2.44 17.20 20.79
CA TYR A 219 2.89 17.65 19.48
C TYR A 219 4.40 17.39 19.38
N PHE A 220 4.84 16.92 18.24
CA PHE A 220 6.26 16.74 17.91
C PHE A 220 6.49 17.05 16.44
N VAL A 221 7.73 17.33 16.05
CA VAL A 221 8.05 17.57 14.64
C VAL A 221 7.77 16.29 13.85
N ASN A 222 6.85 16.38 12.89
CA ASN A 222 6.44 15.27 12.06
C ASN A 222 6.24 15.73 10.62
N ALA A 223 6.56 14.84 9.66
CA ALA A 223 6.13 15.03 8.28
C ALA A 223 4.62 14.80 8.21
N THR A 224 3.86 15.87 8.40
CA THR A 224 2.40 15.88 8.22
C THR A 224 2.12 16.27 6.79
N ARG A 225 1.30 15.47 6.09
CA ARG A 225 0.91 15.78 4.72
C ARG A 225 -0.09 16.94 4.77
N ASP A 226 0.26 18.04 4.13
CA ASP A 226 -0.58 19.23 4.06
C ASP A 226 -1.30 19.26 2.72
N THR A 227 -2.20 18.30 2.51
CA THR A 227 -2.99 18.24 1.29
C THR A 227 -4.46 18.38 1.60
N SER A 228 -5.12 19.29 0.88
CA SER A 228 -6.58 19.44 0.81
C SER A 228 -7.31 18.26 0.15
N GLU A 229 -6.57 17.27 -0.35
CA GLU A 229 -7.15 16.09 -0.98
C GLU A 229 -7.49 15.01 0.03
N ASP A 230 -8.78 14.74 0.16
CA ASP A 230 -9.29 13.64 0.97
C ASP A 230 -8.79 12.28 0.47
N ILE A 231 -8.38 11.42 1.41
CA ILE A 231 -8.09 10.03 1.11
C ILE A 231 -9.42 9.30 0.90
N LEU A 232 -9.74 9.08 -0.38
CA LEU A 232 -10.93 8.36 -0.79
C LEU A 232 -10.77 6.85 -0.55
N PRO A 233 -11.69 6.18 0.18
CA PRO A 233 -11.54 4.76 0.52
C PRO A 233 -11.39 3.84 -0.70
N ARG A 234 -12.09 4.15 -1.79
CA ARG A 234 -11.99 3.42 -3.07
C ARG A 234 -10.59 3.52 -3.70
N LYS A 235 -9.86 4.60 -3.42
CA LYS A 235 -8.48 4.80 -3.86
C LYS A 235 -7.47 4.17 -2.90
N CYS A 236 -7.86 3.56 -1.78
CA CYS A 236 -6.93 2.83 -0.91
C CYS A 236 -6.60 1.46 -1.49
N PHE A 237 -5.39 0.96 -1.25
CA PHE A 237 -4.95 -0.33 -1.78
C PHE A 237 -5.65 -1.51 -1.10
N VAL A 238 -5.65 -1.54 0.24
CA VAL A 238 -6.38 -2.54 1.02
C VAL A 238 -7.73 -1.94 1.46
N PRO A 239 -8.87 -2.60 1.18
CA PRO A 239 -10.16 -2.19 1.75
C PRO A 239 -10.23 -2.51 3.25
N SER A 240 -10.64 -1.55 4.08
CA SER A 240 -10.84 -1.80 5.53
C SER A 240 -11.90 -2.88 5.78
N SER A 241 -12.94 -2.93 4.95
CA SER A 241 -14.02 -3.92 5.02
C SER A 241 -13.51 -5.36 4.93
N PHE A 242 -12.47 -5.60 4.13
CA PHE A 242 -11.81 -6.90 4.06
C PHE A 242 -11.15 -7.26 5.40
N LEU A 243 -10.41 -6.33 6.01
CA LEU A 243 -9.70 -6.56 7.26
C LEU A 243 -10.64 -6.89 8.42
N PHE A 244 -11.77 -6.20 8.51
CA PHE A 244 -12.80 -6.49 9.51
C PHE A 244 -13.52 -7.80 9.24
N LYS A 245 -13.91 -8.07 7.99
CA LYS A 245 -14.65 -9.29 7.63
C LYS A 245 -13.82 -10.55 7.88
N GLU A 246 -12.54 -10.52 7.53
CA GLU A 246 -11.62 -11.66 7.68
C GLU A 246 -10.88 -11.67 9.02
N ASN A 247 -11.20 -10.75 9.93
CA ASN A 247 -10.57 -10.60 11.25
C ASN A 247 -9.02 -10.56 11.23
N LYS A 248 -8.45 -9.80 10.28
CA LYS A 248 -7.00 -9.84 9.97
C LYS A 248 -6.12 -8.97 10.87
N TRP A 249 -6.71 -8.10 11.69
CA TRP A 249 -5.96 -7.09 12.46
C TRP A 249 -4.90 -7.69 13.39
N GLN A 250 -5.26 -8.72 14.17
CA GLN A 250 -4.33 -9.37 15.10
C GLN A 250 -3.13 -9.98 14.37
N GLU A 251 -3.38 -10.77 13.33
CA GLU A 251 -2.36 -11.45 12.52
C GLU A 251 -1.38 -10.45 11.90
N LEU A 252 -1.91 -9.41 11.23
CA LEU A 252 -1.09 -8.45 10.49
C LEU A 252 -0.26 -7.55 11.41
N LEU A 253 -0.83 -7.12 12.54
CA LEU A 253 -0.10 -6.33 13.53
C LEU A 253 1.01 -7.17 14.18
N GLN A 254 0.72 -8.42 14.54
CA GLN A 254 1.75 -9.33 15.04
C GLN A 254 2.85 -9.59 14.01
N GLY A 255 2.49 -9.80 12.74
CA GLY A 255 3.44 -9.94 11.65
C GLY A 255 4.33 -8.72 11.53
N TYR A 256 3.75 -7.52 11.40
CA TYR A 256 4.49 -6.26 11.27
C TYR A 256 5.44 -5.99 12.45
N PHE A 257 4.98 -6.20 13.68
CA PHE A 257 5.76 -5.95 14.90
C PHE A 257 6.62 -7.13 15.36
N SER A 258 6.65 -8.24 14.62
CA SER A 258 7.48 -9.40 14.98
C SER A 258 8.98 -9.09 14.87
N SER A 259 9.77 -9.72 15.75
CA SER A 259 11.23 -9.61 15.75
C SER A 259 11.87 -10.13 14.46
N ASN A 260 11.25 -11.14 13.82
CA ASN A 260 11.72 -11.69 12.54
C ASN A 260 11.76 -10.64 11.42
N ASN A 261 10.93 -9.61 11.55
CA ASN A 261 10.75 -8.55 10.57
C ASN A 261 11.49 -7.26 10.91
N GLU A 262 12.14 -7.19 12.08
CA GLU A 262 12.90 -6.04 12.51
C GLU A 262 13.98 -5.64 11.50
N LYS A 263 14.60 -6.63 10.83
CA LYS A 263 15.59 -6.41 9.77
C LYS A 263 15.04 -5.66 8.55
N TYR A 264 13.74 -5.77 8.29
CA TYR A 264 13.06 -5.13 7.16
C TYR A 264 12.32 -3.84 7.54
N LYS A 265 12.10 -3.59 8.83
CA LYS A 265 11.38 -2.42 9.35
C LYS A 265 11.87 -1.09 8.77
N ASN A 266 13.19 -0.90 8.70
CA ASN A 266 13.79 0.29 8.10
C ASN A 266 13.51 0.42 6.59
N ILE A 267 13.34 -0.71 5.88
CA ILE A 267 12.95 -0.70 4.46
C ILE A 267 11.49 -0.28 4.35
N TRP A 268 10.60 -0.86 5.16
CA TRP A 268 9.18 -0.55 5.14
C TRP A 268 8.87 0.89 5.51
N ALA A 269 9.54 1.42 6.53
CA ALA A 269 9.46 2.84 6.89
C ALA A 269 9.87 3.76 5.74
N ARG A 270 10.91 3.38 4.98
CA ARG A 270 11.33 4.13 3.79
C ARG A 270 10.38 3.96 2.61
N ILE A 271 9.79 2.78 2.39
CA ILE A 271 8.73 2.59 1.39
C ILE A 271 7.56 3.53 1.72
N SER A 272 7.12 3.56 2.98
CA SER A 272 6.08 4.48 3.46
C SER A 272 6.45 5.94 3.21
N GLY A 273 7.67 6.36 3.55
CA GLY A 273 8.14 7.73 3.31
C GLY A 273 8.23 8.08 1.82
N MET A 274 8.58 7.13 0.95
CA MET A 274 8.64 7.37 -0.50
C MET A 274 7.27 7.53 -1.16
N LEU A 275 6.17 7.20 -0.47
CA LEU A 275 4.81 7.48 -0.95
C LEU A 275 4.43 8.96 -0.83
N SER A 276 5.14 9.76 -0.02
CA SER A 276 4.97 11.23 0.05
C SER A 276 6.00 11.99 -0.77
N TYR A 277 6.83 11.32 -1.57
CA TYR A 277 7.86 12.00 -2.33
C TYR A 277 7.28 12.61 -3.61
N GLU A 278 7.33 13.94 -3.71
CA GLU A 278 6.83 14.73 -4.86
C GLU A 278 7.95 15.39 -5.68
N GLY A 279 9.21 15.02 -5.45
CA GLY A 279 10.35 15.59 -6.18
C GLY A 279 10.60 14.93 -7.55
N PHE A 280 11.81 15.11 -8.09
CA PHE A 280 12.22 14.61 -9.40
C PHE A 280 12.10 13.08 -9.54
N TRP A 281 11.61 12.63 -10.70
CA TRP A 281 11.28 11.22 -10.94
C TRP A 281 12.52 10.31 -10.89
N GLU A 282 13.68 10.83 -11.26
CA GLU A 282 15.00 10.19 -11.21
C GLU A 282 15.34 9.74 -9.78
N TYR A 283 15.12 10.63 -8.80
CA TYR A 283 15.38 10.34 -7.39
C TYR A 283 14.37 9.35 -6.82
N ARG A 284 13.13 9.38 -7.32
CA ARG A 284 12.13 8.36 -6.99
C ARG A 284 12.60 6.97 -7.45
N ILE A 285 13.15 6.85 -8.66
CA ILE A 285 13.73 5.58 -9.16
C ILE A 285 14.93 5.16 -8.33
N LEU A 286 15.89 6.06 -8.13
CA LEU A 286 17.07 5.83 -7.31
C LEU A 286 16.69 5.25 -5.94
N ALA A 287 15.70 5.84 -5.28
CA ALA A 287 15.24 5.41 -3.98
C ALA A 287 14.60 4.00 -4.03
N TYR A 288 13.62 3.77 -4.91
CA TYR A 288 12.94 2.46 -4.97
C TYR A 288 13.89 1.33 -5.40
N VAL A 289 14.77 1.55 -6.37
CA VAL A 289 15.78 0.56 -6.77
C VAL A 289 16.76 0.29 -5.63
N SER A 290 17.14 1.30 -4.86
CA SER A 290 17.98 1.12 -3.67
C SER A 290 17.27 0.36 -2.55
N LEU A 291 15.96 0.53 -2.40
CA LEU A 291 15.15 -0.27 -1.46
C LEU A 291 15.07 -1.73 -1.89
N VAL A 292 14.91 -2.01 -3.20
CA VAL A 292 14.99 -3.36 -3.75
C VAL A 292 16.36 -3.97 -3.44
N ASP A 293 17.47 -3.29 -3.75
CA ASP A 293 18.83 -3.76 -3.48
C ASP A 293 19.05 -4.09 -2.00
N ARG A 294 18.59 -3.19 -1.12
CA ARG A 294 18.67 -3.43 0.32
C ARG A 294 17.84 -4.66 0.73
N TYR A 295 16.62 -4.79 0.23
CA TYR A 295 15.73 -5.90 0.58
C TYR A 295 16.31 -7.24 0.12
N VAL A 296 16.68 -7.36 -1.16
CA VAL A 296 17.23 -8.61 -1.71
C VAL A 296 18.59 -8.95 -1.11
N SER A 297 19.37 -7.96 -0.68
CA SER A 297 20.63 -8.20 0.04
C SER A 297 20.41 -8.76 1.45
N ILE A 298 19.39 -8.32 2.18
CA ILE A 298 19.04 -8.93 3.48
C ILE A 298 18.50 -10.35 3.27
N PHE A 299 17.69 -10.55 2.23
CA PHE A 299 17.16 -11.87 1.89
C PHE A 299 18.28 -12.86 1.54
N ALA A 300 19.17 -12.49 0.60
CA ALA A 300 20.23 -13.35 0.10
C ALA A 300 21.25 -13.76 1.18
N LYS A 301 21.47 -12.92 2.20
CA LYS A 301 22.33 -13.29 3.35
C LYS A 301 21.88 -14.54 4.09
N ASN A 302 20.59 -14.90 4.05
CA ASN A 302 20.08 -16.11 4.68
C ASN A 302 20.22 -17.34 3.77
N GLU A 303 20.44 -17.13 2.47
CA GLU A 303 20.52 -18.18 1.44
C GLU A 303 21.94 -18.40 0.92
N GLU A 304 22.86 -17.48 1.23
CA GLU A 304 24.21 -17.51 0.68
C GLU A 304 25.06 -18.63 1.29
N LYS A 305 25.79 -19.33 0.42
CA LYS A 305 26.85 -20.23 0.84
C LYS A 305 28.16 -19.46 0.83
N SER A 306 28.92 -19.58 1.91
CA SER A 306 30.25 -19.00 2.04
C SER A 306 31.26 -20.08 2.44
N LEU A 307 32.51 -19.89 2.02
CA LEU A 307 33.60 -20.71 2.52
C LEU A 307 33.93 -20.29 3.96
N SER A 308 34.50 -21.19 4.75
CA SER A 308 35.09 -20.79 6.03
C SER A 308 36.16 -19.72 5.81
N LEU A 309 36.31 -18.79 6.76
CA LEU A 309 37.26 -17.67 6.63
C LEU A 309 38.68 -18.15 6.32
N GLY A 310 39.10 -19.28 6.89
CA GLY A 310 40.41 -19.89 6.62
C GLY A 310 40.55 -20.39 5.18
N LEU A 311 39.55 -21.11 4.67
CA LEU A 311 39.54 -21.61 3.29
C LEU A 311 39.49 -20.47 2.28
N PHE A 312 38.70 -19.43 2.56
CA PHE A 312 38.60 -18.27 1.68
C PHE A 312 39.92 -17.48 1.62
N LYS A 313 40.60 -17.28 2.76
CA LYS A 313 41.95 -16.69 2.79
C LYS A 313 42.96 -17.53 1.98
N LYS A 314 42.90 -18.86 2.10
CA LYS A 314 43.73 -19.77 1.31
C LYS A 314 43.46 -19.63 -0.18
N TYR A 315 42.19 -19.60 -0.59
CA TYR A 315 41.79 -19.38 -1.99
C TYR A 315 42.34 -18.06 -2.54
N ARG A 316 42.17 -16.93 -1.83
CA ARG A 316 42.70 -15.63 -2.25
C ARG A 316 44.22 -15.67 -2.43
N ARG A 317 44.93 -16.33 -1.51
CA ARG A 317 46.39 -16.50 -1.61
C ARG A 317 46.77 -17.29 -2.86
N VAL A 318 46.12 -18.42 -3.11
CA VAL A 318 46.38 -19.26 -4.29
C VAL A 318 46.10 -18.49 -5.58
N ALA A 319 44.95 -17.83 -5.70
CA ALA A 319 44.58 -17.05 -6.87
C ALA A 319 45.58 -15.92 -7.14
N ARG A 320 46.03 -15.21 -6.09
CA ARG A 320 47.07 -14.18 -6.20
C ARG A 320 48.39 -14.76 -6.67
N THR A 321 48.85 -15.85 -6.07
CA THR A 321 50.11 -16.50 -6.48
C THR A 321 50.07 -16.95 -7.94
N SER A 322 48.92 -17.44 -8.43
CA SER A 322 48.76 -17.77 -9.85
C SER A 322 48.86 -16.54 -10.76
N LEU A 323 48.29 -15.39 -10.36
CA LEU A 323 48.41 -14.14 -11.12
C LEU A 323 49.85 -13.60 -11.17
N GLU A 324 50.57 -13.65 -10.04
CA GLU A 324 51.98 -13.26 -9.97
C GLU A 324 52.86 -14.18 -10.82
N LYS A 325 52.54 -15.48 -10.87
CA LYS A 325 53.23 -16.44 -11.73
C LYS A 325 53.06 -16.08 -13.21
N VAL A 326 51.82 -15.79 -13.64
CA VAL A 326 51.51 -15.30 -15.00
C VAL A 326 52.28 -14.00 -15.31
N LYS A 327 52.41 -13.09 -14.32
CA LYS A 327 53.20 -11.87 -14.45
C LYS A 327 54.68 -12.16 -14.75
N SER A 328 55.26 -13.13 -14.05
CA SER A 328 56.69 -13.48 -14.17
C SER A 328 57.04 -14.29 -15.43
N GLU A 329 56.10 -15.08 -15.95
CA GLU A 329 56.33 -16.00 -17.09
C GLU A 329 56.01 -15.37 -18.45
N CYS A 330 55.34 -14.21 -18.49
CA CYS A 330 54.94 -13.58 -19.74
C CYS A 330 56.12 -12.87 -20.43
N SER A 331 56.40 -13.28 -21.67
CA SER A 331 57.45 -12.70 -22.51
C SER A 331 56.85 -11.73 -23.53
N LEU A 332 56.77 -10.46 -23.17
CA LEU A 332 56.27 -9.36 -24.02
C LEU A 332 57.36 -8.30 -24.25
N GLY A 333 57.23 -7.52 -25.32
CA GLY A 333 58.06 -6.33 -25.56
C GLY A 333 57.91 -5.28 -24.45
N ALA A 334 58.88 -4.39 -24.30
CA ALA A 334 58.97 -3.46 -23.16
C ALA A 334 57.71 -2.60 -22.93
N GLU A 335 57.11 -2.07 -24.01
CA GLU A 335 55.91 -1.22 -23.94
C GLU A 335 54.66 -2.02 -23.53
N ASP A 336 54.48 -3.22 -24.08
CA ASP A 336 53.35 -4.08 -23.77
C ASP A 336 53.47 -4.72 -22.38
N LYS A 337 54.70 -4.92 -21.89
CA LYS A 337 54.97 -5.49 -20.56
C LYS A 337 54.51 -4.57 -19.44
N GLU A 338 54.63 -3.25 -19.60
CA GLU A 338 54.16 -2.29 -18.59
C GLU A 338 52.62 -2.29 -18.50
N LYS A 339 51.94 -2.20 -19.65
CA LYS A 339 50.47 -2.27 -19.74
C LYS A 339 49.95 -3.59 -19.18
N PHE A 340 50.60 -4.70 -19.53
CA PHE A 340 50.27 -6.03 -19.02
C PHE A 340 50.43 -6.13 -17.49
N ASN A 341 51.55 -5.65 -16.95
CA ASN A 341 51.80 -5.64 -15.51
C ASN A 341 50.74 -4.83 -14.76
N ALA A 342 50.34 -3.66 -15.27
CA ALA A 342 49.30 -2.83 -14.68
C ALA A 342 47.93 -3.56 -14.63
N VAL A 343 47.60 -4.32 -15.68
CA VAL A 343 46.38 -5.15 -15.71
C VAL A 343 46.45 -6.26 -14.67
N ILE A 344 47.56 -6.98 -14.56
CA ILE A 344 47.73 -8.05 -13.55
C ILE A 344 47.69 -7.48 -12.13
N ASP A 345 48.32 -6.33 -11.89
CA ASP A 345 48.30 -5.66 -10.58
C ASP A 345 46.87 -5.24 -10.21
N SER A 346 46.09 -4.73 -11.18
CA SER A 346 44.66 -4.46 -11.01
C SER A 346 43.87 -5.73 -10.66
N MET A 347 44.13 -6.86 -11.33
CA MET A 347 43.50 -8.15 -11.00
C MET A 347 43.87 -8.63 -9.60
N CYS A 348 45.13 -8.51 -9.19
CA CYS A 348 45.60 -8.84 -7.84
C CYS A 348 44.89 -7.99 -6.77
N ILE A 349 44.68 -6.70 -7.03
CA ILE A 349 43.89 -5.82 -6.17
C ILE A 349 42.45 -6.33 -6.08
N GLN A 350 41.82 -6.68 -7.21
CA GLN A 350 40.45 -7.20 -7.23
C GLN A 350 40.30 -8.53 -6.45
N VAL A 351 41.26 -9.45 -6.56
CA VAL A 351 41.24 -10.71 -5.78
C VAL A 351 41.26 -10.44 -4.28
N ASN A 352 42.05 -9.47 -3.83
CA ASN A 352 42.21 -9.15 -2.41
C ASN A 352 41.07 -8.31 -1.84
N GLN A 353 40.52 -7.39 -2.63
CA GLN A 353 39.57 -6.38 -2.13
C GLN A 353 38.13 -6.65 -2.56
N ASN A 354 37.91 -7.15 -3.78
CA ASN A 354 36.57 -7.14 -4.42
C ASN A 354 35.93 -8.53 -4.56
N ILE A 355 36.69 -9.63 -4.53
CA ILE A 355 36.08 -10.97 -4.48
C ILE A 355 35.38 -11.14 -3.13
N GLN A 356 34.06 -11.28 -3.15
CA GLN A 356 33.26 -11.52 -1.95
C GLN A 356 33.18 -13.01 -1.63
N ASN A 357 33.19 -13.36 -0.33
CA ASN A 357 33.02 -14.75 0.13
C ASN A 357 31.53 -15.14 0.15
N THR A 358 30.91 -15.18 -1.03
CA THR A 358 29.48 -15.50 -1.17
C THR A 358 29.21 -16.14 -2.52
N SER A 359 28.28 -17.08 -2.55
CA SER A 359 27.75 -17.65 -3.80
C SER A 359 26.90 -16.66 -4.60
N ILE A 360 26.50 -15.51 -4.03
CA ILE A 360 25.56 -14.56 -4.62
C ILE A 360 26.10 -13.11 -4.53
N PRO A 361 27.23 -12.79 -5.21
CA PRO A 361 27.96 -11.54 -4.98
C PRO A 361 27.30 -10.30 -5.59
N SER A 362 26.55 -10.45 -6.69
CA SER A 362 26.00 -9.30 -7.42
C SER A 362 24.53 -9.04 -7.10
N PHE A 363 24.12 -7.78 -7.18
CA PHE A 363 22.71 -7.39 -7.05
C PHE A 363 21.79 -8.20 -7.98
N ASN A 364 22.17 -8.39 -9.25
CA ASN A 364 21.34 -9.13 -10.22
C ASN A 364 21.09 -10.56 -9.72
N LYS A 365 22.14 -11.28 -9.28
CA LYS A 365 21.97 -12.64 -8.73
C LYS A 365 21.09 -12.67 -7.48
N LYS A 366 21.20 -11.67 -6.61
CA LYS A 366 20.33 -11.56 -5.41
C LYS A 366 18.89 -11.29 -5.77
N PHE A 367 18.68 -10.41 -6.75
CA PHE A 367 17.36 -10.06 -7.28
C PHE A 367 16.72 -11.26 -7.95
N ASP A 368 17.40 -11.91 -8.88
CA ASP A 368 16.94 -13.10 -9.60
C ASP A 368 16.57 -14.22 -8.61
N LEU A 369 17.40 -14.45 -7.58
CA LEU A 369 17.09 -15.41 -6.52
C LEU A 369 15.81 -15.03 -5.77
N LYS A 370 15.62 -13.76 -5.40
CA LYS A 370 14.39 -13.35 -4.70
C LYS A 370 13.17 -13.45 -5.60
N VAL A 371 13.29 -13.12 -6.88
CA VAL A 371 12.22 -13.27 -7.88
C VAL A 371 11.87 -14.75 -8.07
N SER A 372 12.86 -15.65 -8.18
CA SER A 372 12.61 -17.09 -8.31
C SER A 372 11.94 -17.71 -7.07
N ARG A 373 12.05 -17.04 -5.91
CA ARG A 373 11.36 -17.41 -4.65
C ARG A 373 10.04 -16.66 -4.46
N THR A 374 9.72 -15.71 -5.33
CA THR A 374 8.45 -15.00 -5.31
C THR A 374 7.39 -15.84 -6.03
N ASN A 375 6.13 -15.74 -5.60
CA ASN A 375 5.05 -16.47 -6.23
C ASN A 375 5.00 -16.14 -7.75
N PRO A 376 5.03 -17.15 -8.64
CA PRO A 376 5.14 -16.92 -10.08
C PRO A 376 3.96 -16.14 -10.65
N ASN A 377 2.75 -16.34 -10.10
CA ASN A 377 1.56 -15.59 -10.53
C ASN A 377 1.73 -14.10 -10.27
N ILE A 378 2.41 -13.71 -9.19
CA ILE A 378 2.66 -12.28 -8.88
C ILE A 378 3.60 -11.68 -9.91
N ILE A 379 4.68 -12.39 -10.26
CA ILE A 379 5.63 -11.92 -11.27
C ILE A 379 4.95 -11.79 -12.63
N GLU A 380 4.12 -12.77 -13.01
CA GLU A 380 3.37 -12.76 -14.26
C GLU A 380 2.35 -11.60 -14.31
N VAL A 381 1.64 -11.36 -13.20
CA VAL A 381 0.71 -10.24 -13.05
C VAL A 381 1.41 -8.90 -13.17
N LEU A 382 2.54 -8.71 -12.49
CA LEU A 382 3.30 -7.45 -12.61
C LEU A 382 3.88 -7.28 -14.01
N GLY A 383 4.16 -8.38 -14.72
CA GLY A 383 4.50 -8.37 -16.14
C GLY A 383 5.81 -7.62 -16.42
N PHE A 384 6.84 -7.85 -15.60
CA PHE A 384 8.17 -7.31 -15.88
C PHE A 384 8.75 -7.96 -17.15
N LYS A 385 9.40 -7.15 -17.99
CA LYS A 385 10.24 -7.63 -19.09
C LYS A 385 11.65 -7.91 -18.56
N ASP A 386 12.39 -8.78 -19.25
CA ASP A 386 13.75 -9.18 -18.83
C ASP A 386 14.72 -7.99 -18.66
N ASP A 387 14.57 -6.95 -19.48
CA ASP A 387 15.42 -5.76 -19.44
C ASP A 387 14.92 -4.65 -18.50
N ASP A 388 13.68 -4.72 -17.99
CA ASP A 388 13.06 -3.66 -17.18
C ASP A 388 13.92 -3.31 -15.95
N PHE A 389 14.36 -4.33 -15.19
CA PHE A 389 15.19 -4.12 -14.01
C PHE A 389 16.61 -3.70 -14.35
N ARG A 390 17.14 -4.15 -15.49
CA ARG A 390 18.47 -3.75 -15.96
C ARG A 390 18.50 -2.27 -16.29
N HIS A 391 17.47 -1.79 -16.98
CA HIS A 391 17.27 -0.38 -17.31
C HIS A 391 17.20 0.49 -16.04
N LEU A 392 16.30 0.17 -15.11
CA LEU A 392 16.15 0.96 -13.88
C LEU A 392 17.42 0.96 -13.00
N LYS A 393 18.19 -0.13 -13.02
CA LYS A 393 19.47 -0.19 -12.31
C LYS A 393 20.54 0.69 -12.97
N GLN A 394 20.62 0.69 -14.30
CA GLN A 394 21.51 1.57 -15.03
C GLN A 394 21.17 3.03 -14.71
N LEU A 395 19.88 3.38 -14.81
CA LEU A 395 19.37 4.71 -14.46
C LEU A 395 19.75 5.11 -13.03
N ARG A 396 19.52 4.22 -12.06
CA ARG A 396 19.92 4.40 -10.66
C ARG A 396 21.41 4.69 -10.51
N ASN A 397 22.27 3.97 -11.21
CA ASN A 397 23.72 4.17 -11.15
C ASN A 397 24.11 5.51 -11.78
N THR A 398 23.58 5.85 -12.95
CA THR A 398 23.80 7.12 -13.63
C THR A 398 23.42 8.31 -12.75
N VAL A 399 22.22 8.28 -12.17
CA VAL A 399 21.74 9.33 -11.23
C VAL A 399 22.62 9.40 -9.98
N ALA A 400 23.06 8.27 -9.43
CA ALA A 400 23.95 8.25 -8.27
C ALA A 400 25.36 8.83 -8.56
N HIS A 401 25.78 8.84 -9.83
CA HIS A 401 27.03 9.46 -10.27
C HIS A 401 26.86 10.92 -10.71
N GLY A 402 25.64 11.46 -10.70
CA GLY A 402 25.34 12.83 -11.15
C GLY A 402 25.32 12.99 -12.67
N ASP A 403 25.32 11.88 -13.41
CA ASP A 403 25.25 11.85 -14.86
C ASP A 403 23.80 11.99 -15.36
N GLU A 404 23.62 12.41 -16.61
CA GLU A 404 22.30 12.51 -17.25
C GLU A 404 21.71 11.11 -17.56
N PRO A 405 20.53 10.76 -17.02
CA PRO A 405 19.92 9.46 -17.24
C PRO A 405 19.37 9.32 -18.66
N LYS A 406 19.73 8.22 -19.32
CA LYS A 406 19.14 7.85 -20.62
C LYS A 406 17.75 7.26 -20.41
N ILE A 407 16.75 7.94 -20.95
CA ILE A 407 15.37 7.46 -21.02
C ILE A 407 15.18 6.54 -22.23
N GLN A 408 14.30 5.55 -22.10
CA GLN A 408 14.06 4.55 -23.15
C GLN A 408 13.42 5.16 -24.40
N ASN A 409 12.52 6.12 -24.19
CA ASN A 409 11.84 6.87 -25.25
C ASN A 409 12.21 8.34 -25.09
N GLU A 410 12.85 8.93 -26.09
CA GLU A 410 13.25 10.34 -26.06
C GLU A 410 12.07 11.25 -25.70
N GLY A 411 12.29 12.13 -24.71
CA GLY A 411 11.29 13.05 -24.16
C GLY A 411 10.12 12.42 -23.39
N ASN A 412 10.05 11.08 -23.23
CA ASN A 412 8.90 10.42 -22.62
C ASN A 412 9.28 9.38 -21.54
N ILE A 413 9.10 9.78 -20.28
CA ILE A 413 9.39 8.97 -19.08
C ILE A 413 8.30 7.93 -18.72
N THR A 414 7.27 7.76 -19.56
CA THR A 414 6.13 6.86 -19.25
C THR A 414 6.61 5.43 -18.99
N TYR A 415 7.63 4.97 -19.71
CA TYR A 415 8.19 3.64 -19.52
C TYR A 415 8.82 3.52 -18.12
N GLU A 416 9.70 4.44 -17.75
CA GLU A 416 10.38 4.49 -16.46
C GLU A 416 9.39 4.58 -15.30
N VAL A 417 8.37 5.43 -15.42
CA VAL A 417 7.30 5.56 -14.41
C VAL A 417 6.49 4.26 -14.29
N THR A 418 6.14 3.63 -15.41
CA THR A 418 5.39 2.36 -15.43
C THR A 418 6.18 1.26 -14.74
N VAL A 419 7.45 1.06 -15.10
CA VAL A 419 8.31 0.03 -14.50
C VAL A 419 8.57 0.34 -13.02
N THR A 420 8.74 1.61 -12.65
CA THR A 420 8.88 2.02 -11.26
C THR A 420 7.64 1.66 -10.44
N ASN A 421 6.44 1.91 -10.97
CA ASN A 421 5.20 1.54 -10.29
C ASN A 421 5.08 0.01 -10.13
N LYS A 422 5.54 -0.79 -11.10
CA LYS A 422 5.66 -2.25 -10.93
C LYS A 422 6.62 -2.63 -9.79
N ILE A 423 7.77 -1.94 -9.66
CA ILE A 423 8.69 -2.13 -8.53
C ILE A 423 8.02 -1.78 -7.20
N VAL A 424 7.27 -0.69 -7.13
CA VAL A 424 6.54 -0.31 -5.91
C VAL A 424 5.55 -1.41 -5.50
N LEU A 425 4.81 -1.96 -6.46
CA LEU A 425 3.91 -3.09 -6.20
C LEU A 425 4.65 -4.36 -5.77
N LEU A 426 5.82 -4.66 -6.34
CA LEU A 426 6.65 -5.79 -5.93
C LEU A 426 7.19 -5.64 -4.51
N LEU A 427 7.72 -4.46 -4.16
CA LEU A 427 8.17 -4.15 -2.81
C LEU A 427 7.02 -4.23 -1.80
N ARG A 428 5.84 -3.73 -2.19
CA ARG A 428 4.63 -3.84 -1.37
C ARG A 428 4.22 -5.30 -1.18
N TYR A 429 4.24 -6.09 -2.23
CA TYR A 429 3.96 -7.53 -2.14
C TYR A 429 4.89 -8.19 -1.12
N TRP A 430 6.21 -7.96 -1.20
CA TRP A 430 7.13 -8.54 -0.22
C TRP A 430 6.85 -8.06 1.21
N ALA A 431 6.60 -6.77 1.41
CA ALA A 431 6.21 -6.25 2.73
C ALA A 431 4.91 -6.91 3.22
N PHE A 432 3.94 -7.18 2.34
CA PHE A 432 2.66 -7.80 2.68
C PHE A 432 2.82 -9.26 3.09
N ILE A 433 3.65 -10.02 2.36
CA ILE A 433 3.98 -11.40 2.74
C ILE A 433 4.68 -11.42 4.10
N ASP A 434 5.64 -10.52 4.31
CA ASP A 434 6.34 -10.43 5.59
C ASP A 434 5.38 -10.04 6.74
N MET A 435 4.36 -9.20 6.48
CA MET A 435 3.31 -8.84 7.44
C MET A 435 2.29 -9.96 7.70
N GLY A 436 2.24 -11.01 6.88
CA GLY A 436 1.32 -12.15 7.05
C GLY A 436 0.17 -12.23 6.05
N PHE A 437 0.10 -11.36 5.04
CA PHE A 437 -0.87 -11.58 3.95
C PHE A 437 -0.49 -12.80 3.10
N THR A 438 -1.51 -13.47 2.59
CA THR A 438 -1.39 -14.52 1.59
C THR A 438 -1.23 -13.95 0.18
N HIS A 439 -0.74 -14.78 -0.74
CA HIS A 439 -0.62 -14.40 -2.15
C HIS A 439 -1.98 -14.10 -2.79
N SER A 440 -3.01 -14.88 -2.47
CA SER A 440 -4.37 -14.70 -2.98
C SER A 440 -5.01 -13.40 -2.52
N GLU A 441 -4.76 -12.98 -1.28
CA GLU A 441 -5.25 -11.70 -0.77
C GLU A 441 -4.61 -10.53 -1.51
N PHE A 442 -3.28 -10.57 -1.71
CA PHE A 442 -2.59 -9.53 -2.48
C PHE A 442 -3.09 -9.44 -3.93
N ILE A 443 -3.29 -10.58 -4.60
CA ILE A 443 -3.93 -10.64 -5.92
C ILE A 443 -5.33 -10.01 -5.88
N GLY A 444 -6.10 -10.28 -4.84
CA GLY A 444 -7.40 -9.65 -4.62
C GLY A 444 -7.31 -8.13 -4.60
N PHE A 445 -6.30 -7.56 -3.92
CA PHE A 445 -6.09 -6.11 -3.81
C PHE A 445 -5.59 -5.47 -5.12
N LEU A 446 -4.76 -6.17 -5.91
CA LEU A 446 -4.39 -5.73 -7.26
C LEU A 446 -5.61 -5.60 -8.19
N GLY A 447 -6.72 -6.27 -7.87
CA GLY A 447 -8.00 -6.09 -8.54
C GLY A 447 -8.58 -4.67 -8.41
N ASN A 448 -8.14 -3.87 -7.43
CA ASN A 448 -8.61 -2.50 -7.24
C ASN A 448 -8.00 -1.55 -8.28
N TRP A 449 -8.72 -1.35 -9.38
CA TRP A 449 -8.32 -0.47 -10.47
C TRP A 449 -8.32 1.03 -10.10
N MET A 450 -9.01 1.41 -9.01
CA MET A 450 -9.05 2.78 -8.52
C MET A 450 -7.78 3.18 -7.75
N TYR A 451 -6.91 2.21 -7.43
CA TYR A 451 -5.61 2.51 -6.82
C TYR A 451 -4.64 3.04 -7.87
N PRO A 452 -4.12 4.30 -7.75
CA PRO A 452 -3.37 4.94 -8.82
C PRO A 452 -2.11 4.20 -9.26
N ILE A 453 -1.35 3.62 -8.32
CA ILE A 453 -0.11 2.88 -8.67
C ILE A 453 -0.43 1.60 -9.44
N THR A 454 -1.50 0.88 -9.09
CA THR A 454 -1.96 -0.29 -9.87
C THR A 454 -2.33 0.11 -11.29
N GLN A 455 -3.09 1.20 -11.42
CA GLN A 455 -3.52 1.72 -12.73
C GLN A 455 -2.31 2.10 -13.61
N GLN A 456 -1.35 2.82 -13.04
CA GLN A 456 -0.17 3.31 -13.77
C GLN A 456 0.90 2.24 -13.99
N ALA A 457 0.90 1.13 -13.25
CA ALA A 457 1.85 0.03 -13.44
C ALA A 457 1.58 -0.79 -14.71
N GLN A 458 0.41 -0.62 -15.35
CA GLN A 458 0.00 -1.39 -16.52
C GLN A 458 0.22 -2.90 -16.34
N ILE A 459 -0.26 -3.41 -15.20
CA ILE A 459 -0.14 -4.84 -14.87
C ILE A 459 -0.84 -5.71 -15.92
N ASN A 460 -0.38 -6.95 -16.07
CA ASN A 460 -1.00 -7.93 -16.95
C ASN A 460 -2.37 -8.32 -16.40
N ARG A 461 -3.42 -7.71 -16.95
CA ARG A 461 -4.79 -7.92 -16.50
C ARG A 461 -5.27 -9.36 -16.70
N VAL A 462 -4.84 -10.01 -17.78
CA VAL A 462 -5.23 -11.38 -18.07
C VAL A 462 -4.64 -12.33 -17.02
N SER A 463 -3.35 -12.19 -16.72
CA SER A 463 -2.70 -12.96 -15.66
C SER A 463 -3.31 -12.66 -14.28
N LEU A 464 -3.76 -11.42 -14.04
CA LEU A 464 -4.45 -11.06 -12.79
C LEU A 464 -5.79 -11.79 -12.68
N ASP A 465 -6.55 -11.79 -13.77
CA ASP A 465 -7.86 -12.42 -13.80
C ASP A 465 -7.74 -13.95 -13.64
N ILE A 466 -6.72 -14.58 -14.25
CA ILE A 466 -6.36 -15.99 -14.04
C ILE A 466 -5.99 -16.22 -12.56
N ALA A 467 -5.03 -15.46 -12.02
CA ALA A 467 -4.54 -15.64 -10.66
C ALA A 467 -5.61 -15.39 -9.59
N SER A 468 -6.58 -14.53 -9.89
CA SER A 468 -7.69 -14.22 -8.98
C SER A 468 -8.69 -15.37 -8.83
N GLY A 469 -8.76 -16.27 -9.82
CA GLY A 469 -9.77 -17.33 -9.89
C GLY A 469 -11.22 -16.82 -10.00
N LYS A 470 -11.44 -15.52 -10.21
CA LYS A 470 -12.77 -14.91 -10.21
C LYS A 470 -13.52 -15.08 -11.53
N TYR A 471 -12.81 -15.29 -12.64
CA TYR A 471 -13.35 -15.25 -13.99
C TYR A 471 -13.31 -16.63 -14.66
N LEU A 472 -14.27 -16.88 -15.55
CA LEU A 472 -14.37 -18.12 -16.30
C LEU A 472 -13.54 -18.07 -17.60
N PHE A 473 -12.86 -19.18 -17.90
CA PHE A 473 -12.06 -19.39 -19.10
C PHE A 473 -12.65 -20.51 -19.95
N LEU A 474 -13.48 -20.13 -20.92
CA LEU A 474 -14.30 -21.00 -21.76
C LEU A 474 -13.46 -21.58 -22.91
N LYS A 475 -13.28 -22.92 -22.93
CA LYS A 475 -12.51 -23.58 -23.99
C LYS A 475 -13.25 -23.55 -25.34
N THR A 476 -12.55 -23.29 -26.43
CA THR A 476 -13.11 -23.32 -27.78
C THR A 476 -12.13 -23.89 -28.82
N ASN A 477 -12.59 -24.01 -30.06
CA ASN A 477 -11.75 -24.39 -31.20
C ASN A 477 -11.38 -23.16 -32.05
N LYS A 478 -10.39 -23.32 -32.94
CA LYS A 478 -9.85 -22.24 -33.79
C LYS A 478 -10.95 -21.50 -34.55
N THR A 479 -11.87 -22.25 -35.18
CA THR A 479 -12.95 -21.68 -36.00
C THR A 479 -13.85 -20.77 -35.17
N ASN A 480 -14.28 -21.20 -33.99
CA ASN A 480 -15.15 -20.42 -33.12
C ASN A 480 -14.42 -19.26 -32.44
N PHE A 481 -13.13 -19.44 -32.12
CA PHE A 481 -12.29 -18.36 -31.62
C PHE A 481 -12.16 -17.21 -32.64
N LEU A 482 -11.94 -17.54 -33.92
CA LEU A 482 -11.90 -16.56 -35.00
C LEU A 482 -13.26 -15.91 -35.24
N LYS A 483 -14.37 -16.65 -35.11
CA LYS A 483 -15.73 -16.07 -35.15
C LYS A 483 -15.94 -15.07 -34.02
N ALA A 484 -15.55 -15.42 -32.79
CA ALA A 484 -15.66 -14.54 -31.63
C ALA A 484 -14.87 -13.24 -31.83
N LYS A 485 -13.64 -13.33 -32.38
CA LYS A 485 -12.83 -12.15 -32.73
C LYS A 485 -13.51 -11.23 -33.76
N LYS A 486 -14.32 -11.77 -34.69
CA LYS A 486 -15.06 -10.97 -35.68
C LYS A 486 -16.22 -10.19 -35.06
N HIS A 487 -16.88 -10.76 -34.05
CA HIS A 487 -17.97 -10.13 -33.29
C HIS A 487 -17.47 -9.20 -32.17
N ASN A 488 -16.25 -8.66 -32.31
CA ASN A 488 -15.61 -7.86 -31.27
C ASN A 488 -16.55 -6.76 -30.76
N PHE A 489 -16.55 -6.53 -29.45
CA PHE A 489 -17.43 -5.59 -28.74
C PHE A 489 -18.93 -5.94 -28.66
N LYS A 490 -19.41 -7.03 -29.26
CA LYS A 490 -20.78 -7.54 -29.04
C LYS A 490 -20.85 -8.48 -27.84
N CYS A 491 -22.02 -8.58 -27.21
CA CYS A 491 -22.31 -9.65 -26.25
C CYS A 491 -22.41 -10.98 -27.01
N LEU A 492 -21.53 -11.95 -26.70
CA LEU A 492 -21.47 -13.20 -27.44
C LEU A 492 -22.47 -14.23 -26.93
N ILE A 493 -23.17 -14.90 -27.85
CA ILE A 493 -24.02 -16.03 -27.50
C ILE A 493 -23.29 -17.33 -27.83
N LEU A 494 -23.16 -18.19 -26.83
CA LEU A 494 -22.37 -19.41 -26.89
C LEU A 494 -23.25 -20.65 -26.71
N ASN A 495 -23.15 -21.59 -27.63
CA ASN A 495 -23.69 -22.93 -27.46
C ASN A 495 -22.65 -23.81 -26.77
N TYR A 496 -23.02 -24.45 -25.66
CA TYR A 496 -22.19 -25.47 -25.04
C TYR A 496 -22.30 -26.80 -25.80
N VAL A 497 -21.16 -27.41 -26.11
CA VAL A 497 -21.09 -28.71 -26.79
C VAL A 497 -20.53 -29.75 -25.84
N LYS A 498 -21.44 -30.56 -25.28
CA LYS A 498 -21.14 -31.56 -24.24
C LYS A 498 -20.10 -32.60 -24.68
N SER A 499 -20.10 -33.02 -25.94
CA SER A 499 -19.20 -34.08 -26.43
C SER A 499 -17.73 -33.67 -26.48
N SER A 500 -17.44 -32.38 -26.62
CA SER A 500 -16.07 -31.86 -26.70
C SER A 500 -15.71 -30.91 -25.56
N ASP A 501 -16.64 -30.65 -24.62
CA ASP A 501 -16.50 -29.65 -23.56
C ASP A 501 -16.01 -28.29 -24.12
N THR A 502 -16.65 -27.83 -25.20
CA THR A 502 -16.27 -26.58 -25.88
C THR A 502 -17.46 -25.66 -26.11
N PHE A 503 -17.17 -24.37 -26.16
CA PHE A 503 -18.13 -23.31 -26.43
C PHE A 503 -18.05 -22.87 -27.90
N ARG A 504 -19.18 -22.82 -28.59
CA ARG A 504 -19.29 -22.41 -29.99
C ARG A 504 -20.10 -21.14 -30.13
N VAL A 505 -19.66 -20.21 -30.97
CA VAL A 505 -20.38 -18.95 -31.22
C VAL A 505 -21.66 -19.25 -31.99
N ASN A 506 -22.78 -18.77 -31.47
CA ASN A 506 -24.08 -18.76 -32.13
C ASN A 506 -24.24 -17.42 -32.85
N ASP A 507 -23.83 -17.38 -34.13
CA ASP A 507 -23.80 -16.15 -34.92
C ASP A 507 -25.19 -15.49 -35.00
N LYS A 508 -26.25 -16.28 -35.22
CA LYS A 508 -27.62 -15.76 -35.37
C LYS A 508 -28.10 -15.07 -34.09
N ALA A 509 -27.93 -15.72 -32.94
CA ALA A 509 -28.32 -15.14 -31.66
C ALA A 509 -27.42 -13.96 -31.25
N THR A 510 -26.12 -14.01 -31.57
CA THR A 510 -25.18 -12.92 -31.32
C THR A 510 -25.54 -11.67 -32.12
N GLU A 511 -25.89 -11.82 -33.39
CA GLU A 511 -26.35 -10.70 -34.21
C GLU A 511 -27.70 -10.14 -33.74
N HIS A 512 -28.65 -11.00 -33.36
CA HIS A 512 -29.94 -10.58 -32.79
C HIS A 512 -29.75 -9.71 -31.54
N VAL A 513 -29.02 -10.24 -30.55
CA VAL A 513 -28.76 -9.52 -29.29
C VAL A 513 -27.93 -8.26 -29.53
N GLY A 514 -26.96 -8.32 -30.43
CA GLY A 514 -26.17 -7.15 -30.84
C GLY A 514 -27.06 -6.04 -31.39
N ALA A 515 -27.91 -6.35 -32.38
CA ALA A 515 -28.83 -5.38 -32.98
C ALA A 515 -29.83 -4.82 -31.96
N TRP A 516 -30.34 -5.67 -31.05
CA TRP A 516 -31.20 -5.24 -29.96
C TRP A 516 -30.48 -4.27 -29.00
N LEU A 517 -29.24 -4.55 -28.60
CA LEU A 517 -28.45 -3.67 -27.73
C LEU A 517 -28.20 -2.30 -28.38
N PHE A 518 -27.96 -2.25 -29.70
CA PHE A 518 -27.75 -0.99 -30.43
C PHE A 518 -29.03 -0.16 -30.59
N ASN A 519 -30.19 -0.80 -30.71
CA ASN A 519 -31.48 -0.13 -30.94
C ASN A 519 -32.33 0.04 -29.66
N ARG A 520 -31.71 -0.09 -28.49
CA ARG A 520 -32.43 -0.14 -27.22
C ARG A 520 -32.92 1.23 -26.77
N ASP A 521 -34.14 1.60 -27.17
CA ASP A 521 -34.87 2.73 -26.57
C ASP A 521 -35.41 2.35 -25.18
N LYS A 522 -34.73 2.79 -24.12
CA LYS A 522 -35.21 2.81 -22.71
C LYS A 522 -35.88 1.52 -22.18
N THR A 523 -35.70 0.35 -22.80
CA THR A 523 -36.28 -0.89 -22.29
C THR A 523 -35.54 -1.31 -21.01
N THR A 524 -36.25 -1.89 -20.04
CA THR A 524 -35.66 -2.41 -18.78
C THR A 524 -35.18 -3.86 -18.87
N ARG A 525 -35.42 -4.54 -20.01
CA ARG A 525 -35.16 -5.99 -20.16
C ARG A 525 -33.68 -6.37 -20.06
N SER A 526 -33.39 -7.49 -19.39
CA SER A 526 -32.04 -8.04 -19.34
C SER A 526 -31.65 -8.73 -20.66
N VAL A 527 -30.34 -9.00 -20.87
CA VAL A 527 -29.85 -9.70 -22.07
C VAL A 527 -30.44 -11.12 -22.14
N GLU A 528 -30.55 -11.78 -21.00
CA GLU A 528 -31.14 -13.11 -20.83
C GLU A 528 -32.61 -13.10 -21.17
N GLU A 529 -33.38 -12.10 -20.74
CA GLU A 529 -34.78 -11.94 -21.12
C GLU A 529 -34.98 -11.80 -22.62
N GLU A 530 -34.12 -11.02 -23.28
CA GLU A 530 -34.17 -10.91 -24.73
C GLU A 530 -33.87 -12.25 -25.40
N LEU A 531 -32.87 -13.00 -24.90
CA LEU A 531 -32.58 -14.34 -25.40
C LEU A 531 -33.70 -15.33 -25.16
N MET A 532 -34.34 -15.30 -23.99
CA MET A 532 -35.44 -16.20 -23.63
C MET A 532 -36.62 -16.10 -24.61
N ALA A 533 -36.86 -14.92 -25.18
CA ALA A 533 -37.88 -14.70 -26.20
C ALA A 533 -37.45 -15.17 -27.61
N PHE A 534 -36.14 -15.29 -27.86
CA PHE A 534 -35.58 -15.62 -29.16
C PHE A 534 -35.29 -17.13 -29.34
N VAL A 535 -34.97 -17.84 -28.25
CA VAL A 535 -34.50 -19.22 -28.30
C VAL A 535 -35.64 -20.24 -28.35
N ASP A 536 -35.39 -21.35 -29.06
CA ASP A 536 -36.29 -22.52 -29.12
C ASP A 536 -36.20 -23.32 -27.81
N THR A 537 -37.24 -23.21 -26.97
CA THR A 537 -37.32 -23.85 -25.64
C THR A 537 -37.43 -25.38 -25.69
N THR A 538 -37.66 -25.96 -26.87
CA THR A 538 -37.53 -27.42 -27.06
C THR A 538 -36.07 -27.86 -27.04
N LYS A 539 -35.13 -26.97 -27.36
CA LYS A 539 -33.69 -27.24 -27.46
C LYS A 539 -32.87 -26.55 -26.39
N VAL A 540 -33.32 -25.40 -25.89
CA VAL A 540 -32.63 -24.61 -24.88
C VAL A 540 -33.41 -24.67 -23.57
N LYS A 541 -32.81 -25.30 -22.56
CA LYS A 541 -33.42 -25.51 -21.24
C LYS A 541 -32.91 -24.56 -20.17
N ASN A 542 -31.76 -23.94 -20.40
CA ASN A 542 -31.26 -22.89 -19.52
C ASN A 542 -30.45 -21.84 -20.31
N VAL A 543 -30.44 -20.63 -19.77
CA VAL A 543 -29.66 -19.50 -20.27
C VAL A 543 -28.91 -18.89 -19.09
N ALA A 544 -27.62 -18.70 -19.26
CA ALA A 544 -26.75 -18.16 -18.22
C ALA A 544 -26.00 -16.94 -18.74
N TYR A 545 -26.17 -15.78 -18.11
CA TYR A 545 -25.34 -14.63 -18.42
C TYR A 545 -24.03 -14.67 -17.64
N LEU A 546 -22.97 -14.41 -18.36
CA LEU A 546 -21.63 -14.17 -17.87
C LEU A 546 -21.33 -12.69 -18.06
N GLY A 547 -20.87 -12.03 -17.00
CA GLY A 547 -20.23 -10.73 -17.13
C GLY A 547 -18.88 -10.87 -17.85
N ILE A 548 -17.84 -10.31 -17.25
CA ILE A 548 -16.48 -10.48 -17.78
C ILE A 548 -16.10 -11.96 -17.74
N SER A 549 -15.66 -12.49 -18.88
CA SER A 549 -15.16 -13.87 -19.03
C SER A 549 -14.19 -13.95 -20.20
N TYR A 550 -13.54 -15.09 -20.38
CA TYR A 550 -12.54 -15.29 -21.42
C TYR A 550 -12.89 -16.48 -22.30
N LEU A 551 -12.72 -16.32 -23.61
CA LEU A 551 -12.71 -17.44 -24.54
C LEU A 551 -11.26 -17.88 -24.77
N LYS A 552 -10.97 -19.18 -24.62
CA LYS A 552 -9.62 -19.75 -24.69
C LYS A 552 -9.47 -20.71 -25.86
N TYR A 553 -8.48 -20.48 -26.70
CA TYR A 553 -8.03 -21.42 -27.73
C TYR A 553 -6.52 -21.61 -27.64
N LYS A 554 -6.08 -22.80 -27.21
CA LYS A 554 -4.68 -23.06 -26.85
C LYS A 554 -4.17 -21.99 -25.87
N ASP A 555 -3.12 -21.26 -26.24
CA ASP A 555 -2.51 -20.20 -25.43
C ASP A 555 -3.09 -18.81 -25.74
N GLU A 556 -3.99 -18.70 -26.73
CA GLU A 556 -4.68 -17.46 -27.04
C GLU A 556 -5.93 -17.29 -26.18
N LEU A 557 -6.12 -16.06 -25.69
CA LEU A 557 -7.26 -15.63 -24.90
C LEU A 557 -7.95 -14.45 -25.58
N LEU A 558 -9.28 -14.46 -25.57
CA LEU A 558 -10.12 -13.35 -26.00
C LEU A 558 -10.97 -12.91 -24.81
N ASN A 559 -10.82 -11.65 -24.40
CA ASN A 559 -11.64 -11.05 -23.36
C ASN A 559 -13.05 -10.77 -23.90
N LEU A 560 -14.07 -11.26 -23.20
CA LEU A 560 -15.48 -11.03 -23.49
C LEU A 560 -16.01 -9.89 -22.62
N SER A 561 -15.47 -8.68 -22.83
CA SER A 561 -15.75 -7.51 -21.98
C SER A 561 -17.20 -7.01 -22.07
N SER A 562 -17.86 -7.22 -23.20
CA SER A 562 -19.28 -6.89 -23.41
C SER A 562 -20.26 -7.93 -22.83
N GLY A 563 -19.74 -8.94 -22.12
CA GLY A 563 -20.52 -10.06 -21.59
C GLY A 563 -20.70 -11.20 -22.59
N ALA A 564 -21.18 -12.34 -22.09
CA ALA A 564 -21.55 -13.49 -22.89
C ALA A 564 -22.74 -14.22 -22.29
N CYS A 565 -23.58 -14.84 -23.11
CA CYS A 565 -24.60 -15.77 -22.63
C CYS A 565 -24.28 -17.19 -23.09
N ILE A 566 -24.44 -18.16 -22.20
CA ILE A 566 -24.33 -19.58 -22.54
C ILE A 566 -25.73 -20.18 -22.62
N LEU A 567 -26.04 -20.78 -23.78
CA LEU A 567 -27.22 -21.61 -23.99
C LEU A 567 -26.89 -23.03 -23.56
N ASN A 568 -27.78 -23.65 -22.77
CA ASN A 568 -27.56 -24.96 -22.15
C ASN A 568 -26.25 -25.00 -21.36
N CYS A 569 -26.05 -23.98 -20.53
CA CYS A 569 -24.97 -23.85 -19.58
C CYS A 569 -24.77 -25.14 -18.77
N PRO A 570 -23.55 -25.70 -18.74
CA PRO A 570 -23.26 -26.91 -17.98
C PRO A 570 -23.25 -26.62 -16.48
N GLU A 571 -23.53 -27.66 -15.71
CA GLU A 571 -23.71 -27.58 -14.25
C GLU A 571 -22.52 -26.90 -13.55
N TYR A 572 -21.29 -27.28 -13.91
CA TYR A 572 -20.05 -26.76 -13.34
C TYR A 572 -19.84 -25.24 -13.59
N ILE A 573 -20.48 -24.68 -14.61
CA ILE A 573 -20.47 -23.23 -14.86
C ILE A 573 -21.64 -22.57 -14.13
N SER A 574 -22.82 -23.19 -14.18
CA SER A 574 -24.01 -22.63 -13.50
C SER A 574 -23.86 -22.53 -11.98
N SER A 575 -23.04 -23.38 -11.36
CA SER A 575 -22.71 -23.32 -9.93
C SER A 575 -21.68 -22.23 -9.59
N HIS A 576 -21.03 -21.62 -10.59
CA HIS A 576 -20.01 -20.61 -10.38
C HIS A 576 -20.66 -19.30 -9.88
N GLY A 577 -20.01 -18.61 -8.94
CA GLY A 577 -20.60 -17.43 -8.26
C GLY A 577 -20.97 -16.27 -9.20
N GLN A 578 -20.27 -16.12 -10.33
CA GLN A 578 -20.61 -15.13 -11.36
C GLN A 578 -21.90 -15.42 -12.14
N VAL A 579 -22.36 -16.67 -12.10
CA VAL A 579 -23.39 -17.20 -12.99
C VAL A 579 -24.65 -17.53 -12.22
N LYS A 580 -24.49 -18.08 -11.00
CA LYS A 580 -25.58 -18.56 -10.15
C LYS A 580 -26.72 -17.54 -10.02
N ASP A 581 -26.38 -16.26 -9.88
CA ASP A 581 -27.35 -15.19 -9.69
C ASP A 581 -28.09 -14.79 -10.98
N ARG A 582 -27.56 -15.16 -12.15
CA ARG A 582 -28.08 -14.80 -13.48
C ARG A 582 -28.34 -16.02 -14.37
N LEU A 583 -28.67 -17.15 -13.73
CA LEU A 583 -29.13 -18.36 -14.40
C LEU A 583 -30.66 -18.33 -14.52
N ARG A 584 -31.14 -18.62 -15.73
CA ARG A 584 -32.56 -18.86 -16.04
C ARG A 584 -32.74 -20.31 -16.43
N VAL A 585 -33.76 -20.96 -15.89
CA VAL A 585 -34.10 -22.35 -16.21
C VAL A 585 -35.52 -22.37 -16.74
N PHE A 586 -35.72 -23.08 -17.85
CA PHE A 586 -37.06 -23.28 -18.42
C PHE A 586 -37.74 -24.45 -17.70
N ASP A 587 -38.94 -24.21 -17.20
CA ASP A 587 -39.77 -25.22 -16.57
C ASP A 587 -40.67 -25.87 -17.63
N ASP A 588 -40.37 -27.13 -17.95
CA ASP A 588 -41.10 -27.91 -18.96
C ASP A 588 -42.53 -28.26 -18.52
N LEU A 589 -42.82 -28.27 -17.21
CA LEU A 589 -44.16 -28.59 -16.70
C LEU A 589 -45.09 -27.39 -16.86
N ASN A 590 -44.58 -26.20 -16.54
CA ASN A 590 -45.37 -24.96 -16.57
C ASN A 590 -45.20 -24.16 -17.86
N TYR A 591 -44.30 -24.58 -18.76
CA TYR A 591 -43.94 -23.89 -20.01
C TYR A 591 -43.49 -22.44 -19.80
N THR A 592 -42.80 -22.18 -18.69
CA THR A 592 -42.36 -20.83 -18.28
C THR A 592 -40.89 -20.80 -17.87
N TRP A 593 -40.24 -19.65 -18.03
CA TRP A 593 -38.91 -19.41 -17.47
C TRP A 593 -38.98 -19.07 -15.99
N LEU A 594 -38.17 -19.75 -15.17
CA LEU A 594 -38.08 -19.49 -13.74
C LEU A 594 -37.26 -18.22 -13.46
N PRO A 595 -37.64 -17.43 -12.43
CA PRO A 595 -36.87 -16.28 -11.99
C PRO A 595 -35.52 -16.73 -11.41
N SER A 596 -34.51 -15.88 -11.58
CA SER A 596 -33.14 -16.10 -11.12
C SER A 596 -33.04 -15.72 -9.65
N GLU A 597 -31.97 -16.14 -8.99
CA GLU A 597 -31.70 -15.75 -7.60
C GLU A 597 -31.52 -14.24 -7.43
N PHE A 598 -31.07 -13.52 -8.46
CA PHE A 598 -31.03 -12.06 -8.44
C PHE A 598 -32.42 -11.44 -8.39
N GLU A 599 -33.34 -11.88 -9.25
CA GLU A 599 -34.71 -11.36 -9.25
C GLU A 599 -35.48 -11.73 -7.99
N LYS A 600 -35.30 -12.96 -7.49
CA LYS A 600 -35.91 -13.37 -6.22
C LYS A 600 -35.49 -12.44 -5.09
N ARG A 601 -34.23 -11.99 -5.05
CA ARG A 601 -33.74 -11.06 -4.02
C ARG A 601 -34.27 -9.64 -4.20
N ILE A 602 -34.40 -9.14 -5.43
CA ILE A 602 -34.96 -7.81 -5.70
C ILE A 602 -36.46 -7.79 -5.44
N GLY A 603 -37.21 -8.84 -5.80
CA GLY A 603 -38.65 -8.91 -5.53
C GLY A 603 -39.01 -9.07 -4.06
N LEU A 604 -38.03 -9.32 -3.19
CA LEU A 604 -38.18 -9.40 -1.72
C LEU A 604 -37.73 -8.12 -0.99
N ALA A 605 -37.09 -7.18 -1.70
CA ALA A 605 -36.63 -5.88 -1.20
C ALA A 605 -37.59 -4.77 -1.65
#